data_AF-A0A1X4NNA7-F1
#
_entry.id   AF-A0A1X4NNA7-F1
#
_cell.length_a   1.000
_cell.length_b   1.000
_cell.length_c   1.000
_cell.angle_alpha   90.00
_cell.angle_beta   90.00
_cell.angle_gamma   90.00
#
_symmetry.space_group_name_H-M   'P 1'
#
loop_
_entity.id
_entity.type
_entity.pdbx_description
1 polymer ?
#
loop_
_entity_poly.entity_id
_entity_poly.type
_entity_poly.pdbx_seq_one_letter_code
_entity_poly.pdbx_strand_id
1 'polypeptide(L)'
;MSARVFAPLAGLGLLTACAMPPEGVSQEDLVAFDEAVASIGCDLVGESDYLPVELQTGLTREQVIQTASFRVASEQAVKLENGGVRLITGSCAPE
;
A
#
# COMPACT_ATOMS: atom_id res chain seq x y z
N MET A 1 5.87 -1.33 -59.31
CA MET A 1 6.57 -1.21 -58.02
C MET A 1 5.64 -0.53 -57.04
N SER A 2 5.06 -1.29 -56.09
CA SER A 2 4.04 -0.80 -55.17
C SER A 2 4.72 -0.37 -53.86
N ALA A 3 4.67 0.93 -53.55
CA ALA A 3 5.13 1.48 -52.29
C ALA A 3 4.05 1.26 -51.22
N ARG A 4 4.43 0.68 -50.07
CA ARG A 4 3.63 0.73 -48.84
C ARG A 4 4.57 0.97 -47.66
N VAL A 5 4.80 2.26 -47.39
CA VAL A 5 5.25 2.77 -46.10
C VAL A 5 3.98 3.05 -45.29
N PHE A 6 3.94 2.58 -44.04
CA PHE A 6 3.51 3.28 -42.82
C PHE A 6 2.97 2.29 -41.77
N ALA A 7 3.82 2.02 -40.78
CA ALA A 7 3.41 1.59 -39.45
C ALA A 7 2.77 2.78 -38.70
N PRO A 8 1.84 2.49 -37.78
CA PRO A 8 1.97 3.11 -36.46
C PRO A 8 1.80 2.08 -35.35
N LEU A 9 2.85 1.93 -34.54
CA LEU A 9 2.72 1.53 -33.14
C LEU A 9 1.94 2.64 -32.42
N ALA A 10 0.64 2.45 -32.24
CA ALA A 10 -0.17 3.32 -31.40
C ALA A 10 0.02 2.91 -29.93
N GLY A 11 0.49 3.86 -29.12
CA GLY A 11 0.92 3.68 -27.74
C GLY A 11 -0.11 3.02 -26.83
N LEU A 12 0.29 1.91 -26.23
CA LEU A 12 -0.23 1.51 -24.93
C LEU A 12 0.28 2.53 -23.92
N GLY A 13 -0.62 3.39 -23.45
CA GLY A 13 -0.36 4.32 -22.36
C GLY A 13 0.13 3.54 -21.15
N LEU A 14 1.40 3.75 -20.80
CA LEU A 14 1.95 3.40 -19.51
C LEU A 14 1.24 4.29 -18.49
N LEU A 15 0.07 3.85 -18.01
CA LEU A 15 -0.41 4.26 -16.71
C LEU A 15 0.60 3.70 -15.72
N THR A 16 1.67 4.47 -15.46
CA THR A 16 2.44 4.31 -14.24
C THR A 16 1.40 4.37 -13.14
N ALA A 17 1.10 3.21 -12.55
CA ALA A 17 0.23 3.10 -11.39
C ALA A 17 0.97 3.79 -10.24
N CYS A 18 0.93 5.13 -10.23
CA CYS A 18 1.25 5.91 -9.07
C CYS A 18 0.19 5.48 -8.07
N ALA A 19 0.56 4.57 -7.16
CA ALA A 19 -0.29 4.25 -6.04
C ALA A 19 -0.56 5.59 -5.35
N MET A 20 -1.82 6.01 -5.34
CA MET A 20 -2.26 7.21 -4.66
C MET A 20 -2.70 6.82 -3.26
N PRO A 21 -2.37 7.62 -2.24
CA PRO A 21 -2.86 7.36 -0.90
C PRO A 21 -4.40 7.33 -0.88
N PRO A 22 -5.00 6.57 0.05
CA PRO A 22 -6.46 6.53 0.19
C PRO A 22 -7.07 7.91 0.45
N GLU A 23 -8.34 8.08 0.11
CA GLU A 23 -9.04 9.34 0.36
C GLU A 23 -9.07 9.68 1.86
N GLY A 24 -8.72 10.91 2.19
CA GLY A 24 -8.67 11.39 3.58
C GLY A 24 -7.51 10.84 4.41
N VAL A 25 -6.51 10.19 3.79
CA VAL A 25 -5.26 9.77 4.43
C VAL A 25 -4.12 10.67 3.93
N SER A 26 -3.52 11.44 4.82
CA SER A 26 -2.37 12.30 4.52
C SER A 26 -1.05 11.49 4.50
N GLN A 27 0.03 12.11 4.01
CA GLN A 27 1.36 11.51 4.15
C GLN A 27 1.80 11.39 5.61
N GLU A 28 1.33 12.28 6.48
CA GLU A 28 1.62 12.24 7.91
C GLU A 28 0.96 11.00 8.54
N ASP A 29 -0.29 10.73 8.17
CA ASP A 29 -1.04 9.54 8.60
C ASP A 29 -0.41 8.25 8.11
N LEU A 30 0.15 8.25 6.89
CA LEU A 30 0.89 7.12 6.35
C LEU A 30 2.12 6.77 7.19
N VAL A 31 2.86 7.78 7.65
CA VAL A 31 4.01 7.58 8.53
C VAL A 31 3.55 7.09 9.91
N ALA A 32 2.52 7.72 10.48
CA ALA A 32 1.94 7.30 11.76
C ALA A 32 1.40 5.87 11.71
N PHE A 33 0.83 5.46 10.58
CA PHE A 33 0.39 4.09 10.33
C PHE A 33 1.57 3.12 10.36
N ASP A 34 2.67 3.42 9.66
CA ASP A 34 3.85 2.56 9.65
C ASP A 34 4.44 2.40 11.06
N GLU A 35 4.49 3.48 11.85
CA GLU A 35 4.93 3.46 13.24
C GLU A 35 3.99 2.66 14.15
N ALA A 36 2.67 2.82 13.98
CA ALA A 36 1.67 2.09 14.74
C ALA A 36 1.67 0.59 14.44
N VAL A 37 1.91 0.20 13.19
CA VAL A 37 2.06 -1.21 12.80
C VAL A 37 3.37 -1.78 13.33
N ALA A 38 4.45 -0.99 13.31
CA ALA A 38 5.71 -1.40 13.93
C ALA A 38 5.58 -1.61 15.45
N SER A 39 4.77 -0.82 16.14
CA SER A 39 4.60 -0.92 17.60
C SER A 39 3.90 -2.20 18.06
N ILE A 40 3.12 -2.84 17.17
CA ILE A 40 2.40 -4.09 17.45
C ILE A 40 3.09 -5.35 16.88
N GLY A 41 4.20 -5.20 16.13
CA GLY A 41 4.98 -6.32 15.61
C GLY A 41 4.95 -6.50 14.09
N CYS A 42 4.66 -5.45 13.32
CA CYS A 42 4.76 -5.37 11.85
C CYS A 42 3.73 -6.15 11.03
N ASP A 43 2.93 -7.00 11.66
CA ASP A 43 1.94 -7.85 11.02
C ASP A 43 0.51 -7.37 11.36
N LEU A 44 -0.34 -7.25 10.35
CA LEU A 44 -1.76 -6.95 10.43
C LEU A 44 -2.55 -8.16 9.95
N VAL A 45 -2.93 -9.05 10.87
CA VAL A 45 -3.59 -10.32 10.52
C VAL A 45 -5.09 -10.26 10.77
N GLY A 46 -5.49 -9.75 11.94
CA GLY A 46 -6.89 -9.76 12.37
C GLY A 46 -7.27 -8.53 13.16
N GLU A 47 -8.54 -8.45 13.55
CA GLU A 47 -9.12 -7.25 14.20
C GLU A 47 -8.34 -6.76 15.43
N SER A 48 -7.72 -7.68 16.18
CA SER A 48 -6.87 -7.36 17.33
C SER A 48 -5.63 -6.53 16.96
N ASP A 49 -5.17 -6.57 15.72
CA ASP A 49 -4.03 -5.81 15.20
C ASP A 49 -4.48 -4.47 14.60
N TYR A 50 -5.65 -4.43 13.95
CA TYR A 50 -6.18 -3.20 13.35
C TYR A 50 -6.65 -2.19 14.39
N LEU A 51 -7.28 -2.65 15.47
CA LEU A 51 -7.85 -1.76 16.50
C LEU A 51 -6.77 -0.87 17.17
N PRO A 52 -5.60 -1.38 17.60
CA PRO A 52 -4.52 -0.54 18.09
C PRO A 52 -4.01 0.49 17.08
N VAL A 53 -4.00 0.16 15.79
CA VAL A 53 -3.54 1.07 14.74
C VAL A 53 -4.55 2.21 14.53
N GLU A 54 -5.84 1.90 14.49
CA GLU A 54 -6.91 2.91 14.47
C GLU A 54 -6.81 3.89 15.65
N LEU A 55 -6.59 3.37 16.85
CA LEU A 55 -6.48 4.20 18.06
C LEU A 55 -5.22 5.09 18.08
N GLN A 56 -4.09 4.58 17.59
CA GLN A 56 -2.83 5.33 17.55
C GLN A 56 -2.81 6.39 16.45
N THR A 57 -3.42 6.09 15.30
CA THR A 57 -3.41 6.98 14.12
C THR A 57 -4.60 7.93 14.06
N GLY A 58 -5.71 7.61 14.72
CA GLY A 58 -6.97 8.33 14.58
C GLY A 58 -7.71 8.03 13.27
N LEU A 59 -7.20 7.12 12.45
CA LEU A 59 -7.82 6.70 11.19
C LEU A 59 -9.04 5.80 11.43
N THR A 60 -10.01 5.86 10.53
CA THR A 60 -11.13 4.92 10.55
C THR A 60 -10.69 3.51 10.12
N ARG A 61 -11.45 2.48 10.53
CA ARG A 61 -11.24 1.09 10.07
C ARG A 61 -11.05 0.98 8.56
N GLU A 62 -11.90 1.66 7.79
CA GLU A 62 -11.83 1.64 6.33
C GLU A 62 -10.52 2.27 5.82
N GLN A 63 -10.11 3.40 6.39
CA GLN A 63 -8.85 4.07 6.03
C GLN A 63 -7.63 3.20 6.37
N VAL A 64 -7.63 2.52 7.52
CA VAL A 64 -6.54 1.60 7.91
C VAL A 64 -6.45 0.42 6.94
N ILE A 65 -7.59 -0.18 6.56
CA ILE A 65 -7.63 -1.28 5.58
C ILE A 65 -7.16 -0.81 4.19
N GLN A 66 -7.64 0.35 3.74
CA GLN A 66 -7.23 0.94 2.47
C GLN A 66 -5.75 1.30 2.48
N THR A 67 -5.23 1.80 3.61
CA THR A 67 -3.80 2.11 3.78
C THR A 67 -2.96 0.84 3.73
N ALA A 68 -3.35 -0.22 4.42
CA ALA A 68 -2.69 -1.53 4.32
C ALA A 68 -2.67 -2.04 2.86
N SER A 69 -3.81 -1.94 2.17
CA SER A 69 -3.92 -2.32 0.76
C SER A 69 -3.05 -1.47 -0.15
N PHE A 70 -2.99 -0.16 0.11
CA PHE A 70 -2.13 0.79 -0.57
C PHE A 70 -0.65 0.46 -0.38
N ARG A 71 -0.22 0.10 0.84
CA ARG A 71 1.16 -0.33 1.12
C ARG A 71 1.51 -1.60 0.34
N VAL A 72 0.59 -2.57 0.27
CA VAL A 72 0.79 -3.77 -0.57
C VAL A 72 0.90 -3.42 -2.05
N ALA A 73 0.01 -2.56 -2.55
CA ALA A 73 0.03 -2.13 -3.95
C ALA A 73 1.30 -1.31 -4.30
N SER A 74 1.86 -0.62 -3.32
CA SER A 74 3.09 0.17 -3.45
C SER A 74 4.36 -0.64 -3.19
N GLU A 75 4.26 -1.97 -3.09
CA GLU A 75 5.38 -2.88 -2.81
C GLU A 75 6.10 -2.59 -1.47
N GLN A 76 5.40 -1.93 -0.54
CA GLN A 76 5.87 -1.58 0.80
C GLN A 76 5.32 -2.52 1.88
N ALA A 77 4.48 -3.48 1.48
CA ALA A 77 3.96 -4.53 2.33
C ALA A 77 3.73 -5.81 1.51
N VAL A 78 3.74 -6.95 2.19
CA VAL A 78 3.48 -8.26 1.58
C VAL A 78 2.23 -8.89 2.20
N LYS A 79 1.48 -9.64 1.39
CA LYS A 79 0.40 -10.47 1.91
C LYS A 79 0.97 -11.74 2.51
N LEU A 80 0.53 -12.06 3.72
CA LEU A 80 0.87 -13.27 4.43
C LEU A 80 -0.05 -14.43 4.00
N GLU A 81 0.42 -15.67 4.13
CA GLU A 81 -0.34 -16.87 3.74
C GLU A 81 -1.65 -17.05 4.54
N ASN A 82 -1.68 -16.53 5.76
CA ASN A 82 -2.86 -16.52 6.64
C ASN A 82 -3.87 -15.41 6.29
N GLY A 83 -3.64 -14.64 5.22
CA GLY A 83 -4.52 -13.54 4.78
C GLY A 83 -4.22 -12.19 5.43
N GLY A 84 -3.18 -12.10 6.27
CA GLY A 84 -2.71 -10.85 6.85
C GLY A 84 -1.82 -10.03 5.91
N VAL A 85 -1.37 -8.88 6.40
CA VAL A 85 -0.43 -7.97 5.72
C VAL A 85 0.77 -7.73 6.62
N ARG A 86 1.99 -7.86 6.09
CA ARG A 86 3.22 -7.49 6.79
C ARG A 86 3.86 -6.29 6.14
N LEU A 87 4.19 -5.26 6.91
CA LEU A 87 4.99 -4.15 6.40
C LEU A 87 6.44 -4.59 6.19
N ILE A 88 7.06 -4.07 5.13
CA ILE A 88 8.48 -4.29 4.81
C ILE A 88 9.24 -2.96 4.69
N THR A 89 8.70 -1.91 5.30
CA THR A 89 9.25 -0.55 5.32
C THR A 89 9.52 -0.07 6.73
N GLY A 90 10.32 1.00 6.84
CA GLY A 90 10.66 1.62 8.11
C GLY A 90 11.28 0.61 9.08
N SER A 91 10.79 0.61 10.33
CA SER A 91 11.21 -0.33 11.37
C SER A 91 10.82 -1.79 11.10
N CYS A 92 9.97 -2.04 10.11
CA CYS A 92 9.52 -3.37 9.72
C CYS A 92 10.26 -3.93 8.49
N ALA A 93 11.25 -3.20 7.96
CA ALA A 93 12.07 -3.68 6.87
C ALA A 93 12.90 -4.92 7.30
N PRO A 94 12.97 -5.98 6.47
CA PRO A 94 13.83 -7.13 6.74
C PRO A 94 15.32 -6.74 6.64
N GLU A 95 16.16 -7.33 7.49
CA GLU A 95 17.63 -7.16 7.46
C GLU A 95 18.31 -7.93 6.31
#